data_AF-A0A0F8XZ07-F1
#
_entry.id   AF-A0A0F8XZ07-F1
#
_cell.length_a   1.000
_cell.length_b   1.000
_cell.length_c   1.000
_cell.angle_alpha   90.00
_cell.angle_beta   90.00
_cell.angle_gamma   90.00
#
_symmetry.space_group_name_H-M   'P 1'
#
loop_
_entity.id
_entity.type
_entity.pdbx_description
1 polymer ?
#
loop_
_entity_poly.entity_id
_entity_poly.type
_entity_poly.pdbx_seq_one_letter_code
_entity_poly.pdbx_strand_id
1 'polypeptide(L)'
;MGPIQGFGLLAAVWLLSSCTMFSPSYQQPEVHLINIEPLSRKGLEQRFAISLNILNPNDSELNISGLSYHLKIQGHKIVSGVSSGLQPIPAFGQSAIKLESSA
;
A
#
# COMPACT_ATOMS: atom_id res chain seq x y z
N MET A 1 -55.59 -8.27 6.25
CA MET A 1 -54.17 -7.87 6.17
C MET A 1 -53.35 -9.11 5.89
N GLY A 2 -53.00 -9.33 4.61
CA GLY A 2 -52.53 -10.63 4.13
C GLY A 2 -51.02 -10.86 4.36
N PRO A 3 -50.58 -12.13 4.40
CA PRO A 3 -49.18 -12.53 4.64
C PRO A 3 -48.19 -12.03 3.56
N ILE A 4 -48.72 -11.51 2.45
CA ILE A 4 -47.98 -11.04 1.27
C ILE A 4 -47.13 -9.79 1.60
N GLN A 5 -47.58 -8.92 2.52
CA GLN A 5 -46.83 -7.71 2.90
C GLN A 5 -45.58 -8.03 3.76
N GLY A 6 -45.65 -9.07 4.60
CA GLY A 6 -44.50 -9.51 5.41
C GLY A 6 -43.40 -10.15 4.56
N PHE A 7 -43.77 -10.85 3.49
CA PHE A 7 -42.83 -11.52 2.59
C PHE A 7 -42.00 -10.51 1.77
N GLY A 8 -42.62 -9.42 1.30
CA GLY A 8 -41.92 -8.37 0.56
C GLY A 8 -40.87 -7.63 1.40
N LEU A 9 -41.15 -7.39 2.68
CA LEU A 9 -40.23 -6.73 3.60
C LEU A 9 -39.00 -7.61 3.92
N LEU A 10 -39.22 -8.92 4.10
CA LEU A 10 -38.14 -9.89 4.33
C LEU A 10 -37.21 -10.06 3.13
N ALA A 11 -37.76 -10.06 1.91
CA ALA A 11 -36.96 -10.12 0.68
C ALA A 11 -36.09 -8.85 0.49
N ALA A 12 -36.61 -7.68 0.85
CA ALA A 12 -35.84 -6.43 0.79
C ALA A 12 -34.63 -6.44 1.75
N VAL A 13 -34.80 -6.94 2.98
CA VAL A 13 -33.71 -7.04 3.96
C VAL A 13 -32.61 -8.02 3.51
N TRP A 14 -32.97 -9.11 2.83
CA TRP A 14 -32.00 -10.06 2.26
C TRP A 14 -31.18 -9.43 1.13
N LEU A 15 -31.81 -8.66 0.24
CA LEU A 15 -31.10 -8.00 -0.87
C LEU A 15 -30.08 -6.95 -0.37
N LEU A 16 -30.36 -6.26 0.74
CA LEU A 16 -29.43 -5.28 1.34
C LEU A 16 -28.21 -5.90 2.03
N SER A 17 -28.22 -7.21 2.32
CA SER A 17 -27.13 -7.89 3.05
C SER A 17 -26.01 -8.43 2.14
N SER A 18 -26.13 -8.25 0.83
CA SER A 18 -25.25 -8.89 -0.17
C SER A 18 -23.86 -8.26 -0.29
N CYS A 19 -23.68 -6.98 0.07
CA CYS A 19 -22.45 -6.24 -0.24
C CYS A 19 -21.27 -6.54 0.70
N THR A 20 -21.50 -7.17 1.86
CA THR A 20 -20.43 -7.46 2.84
C THR A 20 -19.86 -8.87 2.71
N MET A 21 -20.54 -9.79 2.03
CA MET A 21 -20.12 -11.20 1.93
C MET A 21 -19.01 -11.44 0.89
N PHE A 22 -18.72 -10.46 0.03
CA PHE A 22 -17.73 -10.56 -1.04
C PHE A 22 -16.52 -9.64 -0.81
N SER A 23 -15.92 -9.69 0.39
CA SER A 23 -14.59 -9.13 0.60
C SER A 23 -13.55 -10.25 0.45
N PRO A 24 -12.77 -10.31 -0.64
CA PRO A 24 -11.56 -11.13 -0.67
C PRO A 24 -10.70 -10.76 0.55
N SER A 25 -10.09 -11.73 1.22
CA SER A 25 -9.21 -11.45 2.35
C SER A 25 -7.93 -10.79 1.84
N TYR A 26 -7.96 -9.47 1.64
CA TYR A 26 -6.79 -8.72 1.23
C TYR A 26 -5.74 -8.76 2.36
N GLN A 27 -4.55 -9.23 2.03
CA GLN A 27 -3.41 -9.30 2.92
C GLN A 27 -2.50 -8.10 2.69
N GLN A 28 -2.05 -7.47 3.78
CA GLN A 28 -1.19 -6.30 3.68
C GLN A 28 0.19 -6.68 3.08
N PRO A 29 0.70 -5.92 2.10
CA PRO A 29 2.05 -6.12 1.58
C PRO A 29 3.12 -5.93 2.65
N GLU A 30 4.18 -6.75 2.60
CA GLU A 30 5.33 -6.62 3.48
C GLU A 30 6.39 -5.72 2.84
N VAL A 31 7.01 -4.84 3.64
CA VAL A 31 8.02 -3.89 3.17
C VAL A 31 9.30 -4.08 3.98
N HIS A 32 10.39 -4.40 3.29
CA HIS A 32 11.70 -4.57 3.90
C HIS A 32 12.68 -3.53 3.37
N LEU A 33 13.45 -2.94 4.28
CA LEU A 33 14.57 -2.10 3.90
C LEU A 33 15.73 -2.98 3.41
N ILE A 34 16.16 -2.78 2.16
CA ILE A 34 17.30 -3.48 1.58
C ILE A 34 18.59 -2.70 1.88
N ASN A 35 18.59 -1.40 1.55
CA ASN A 35 19.78 -0.56 1.66
C ASN A 35 19.42 0.91 1.81
N ILE A 36 20.31 1.67 2.47
CA ILE A 36 20.30 3.13 2.48
C ILE A 36 21.71 3.58 2.09
N GLU A 37 21.80 4.33 1.01
CA GLU A 37 23.07 4.84 0.50
C GLU A 37 23.05 6.38 0.50
N PRO A 38 24.02 7.05 1.15
CA PRO A 38 24.18 8.49 1.01
C PRO A 38 24.67 8.81 -0.40
N LEU A 39 23.93 9.65 -1.11
CA LEU A 39 24.31 10.15 -2.43
C LEU A 39 25.15 11.41 -2.31
N SER A 40 25.79 11.80 -3.42
CA SER A 40 26.49 13.08 -3.53
C SER A 40 25.59 14.24 -3.13
N ARG A 41 26.07 15.06 -2.19
CA ARG A 41 25.38 16.27 -1.75
C ARG A 41 25.14 17.22 -2.91
N LYS A 42 23.98 17.87 -2.91
CA LYS A 42 23.65 18.93 -3.86
C LYS A 42 23.54 20.24 -3.09
N GLY A 43 24.61 21.03 -3.13
CA GLY A 43 24.72 22.21 -2.27
C GLY A 43 24.82 21.82 -0.80
N LEU A 44 23.88 22.26 0.01
CA LEU A 44 23.80 21.94 1.44
C LEU A 44 22.90 20.73 1.75
N GLU A 45 22.15 20.22 0.75
CA GLU A 45 21.23 19.10 0.94
C GLU A 45 21.97 17.76 0.89
N GLN A 46 21.71 16.90 1.87
CA GLN A 46 22.17 15.53 1.87
C GLN A 46 21.15 14.66 1.16
N ARG A 47 21.57 13.96 0.10
CA ARG A 47 20.70 13.05 -0.65
C ARG A 47 20.88 11.62 -0.20
N PHE A 48 19.82 10.83 -0.28
CA PHE A 48 19.83 9.41 0.05
C PHE A 48 19.09 8.61 -1.02
N ALA A 49 19.68 7.49 -1.41
CA ALA A 49 19.00 6.42 -2.13
C ALA A 49 18.53 5.37 -1.11
N ILE A 50 17.23 5.09 -1.12
CA ILE A 50 16.59 4.11 -0.24
C ILE A 50 16.08 2.98 -1.13
N SER A 51 16.53 1.75 -0.88
CA SER A 51 16.08 0.57 -1.59
C SER A 51 15.16 -0.26 -0.70
N LEU A 52 13.94 -0.53 -1.15
CA LEU A 52 12.93 -1.31 -0.45
C LEU A 52 12.58 -2.57 -1.24
N ASN A 53 12.42 -3.71 -0.57
CA ASN A 53 11.77 -4.90 -1.14
C ASN A 53 10.32 -4.89 -0.68
N ILE A 54 9.37 -4.90 -1.61
CA ILE A 54 7.95 -5.01 -1.29
C ILE A 54 7.46 -6.37 -1.78
N LEU A 55 6.88 -7.15 -0.87
CA LEU A 55 6.29 -8.46 -1.13
C LEU A 55 4.78 -8.33 -1.16
N ASN A 56 4.16 -8.80 -2.25
CA ASN A 56 2.73 -8.84 -2.45
C ASN A 56 2.20 -10.25 -2.15
N PRO A 57 1.58 -10.49 -0.98
CA PRO A 57 1.04 -11.80 -0.64
C PRO A 57 -0.29 -12.10 -1.33
N ASN A 58 -0.87 -11.15 -2.08
CA ASN A 58 -2.19 -11.30 -2.70
C ASN A 58 -2.10 -11.95 -4.08
N ASP A 59 -3.20 -12.55 -4.52
CA ASP A 59 -3.40 -13.12 -5.86
C ASP A 59 -3.69 -12.05 -6.94
N SER A 60 -3.80 -10.79 -6.55
CA SER A 60 -3.99 -9.64 -7.43
C SER A 60 -2.71 -8.82 -7.55
N GLU A 61 -2.50 -8.18 -8.71
CA GLU A 61 -1.42 -7.22 -8.92
C GLU A 61 -1.56 -6.01 -7.98
N LEU A 62 -0.48 -5.67 -7.28
CA LEU A 62 -0.43 -4.51 -6.39
C LEU A 62 -0.07 -3.25 -7.19
N ASN A 63 -1.08 -2.44 -7.47
CA ASN A 63 -0.93 -1.14 -8.13
C ASN A 63 -0.69 -0.03 -7.09
N ILE A 64 0.52 0.54 -7.07
CA ILE A 64 0.91 1.56 -6.09
C ILE A 64 0.76 2.96 -6.70
N SER A 65 -0.32 3.66 -6.34
CA SER A 65 -0.55 5.05 -6.80
C SER A 65 0.47 6.04 -6.23
N GLY A 66 0.88 5.82 -4.98
CA GLY A 66 1.89 6.63 -4.31
C GLY A 66 2.40 5.99 -3.04
N LEU A 67 3.64 6.32 -2.69
CA LEU A 67 4.34 5.81 -1.50
C LEU A 67 4.84 6.99 -0.68
N SER A 68 4.32 7.14 0.55
CA SER A 68 4.85 8.08 1.53
C SER A 68 5.82 7.37 2.46
N TYR A 69 6.95 8.00 2.76
CA TYR A 69 7.98 7.41 3.61
C TYR A 69 8.66 8.46 4.50
N HIS A 70 9.22 7.98 5.61
CA HIS A 70 10.11 8.75 6.46
C HIS A 70 11.32 7.91 6.84
N LEU A 71 12.52 8.50 6.78
CA LEU A 71 13.75 7.88 7.26
C LEU A 71 14.05 8.42 8.66
N LYS A 72 14.19 7.52 9.63
CA LYS A 72 14.61 7.84 10.99
C LYS A 72 15.95 7.17 11.30
N ILE A 73 16.93 7.94 11.75
CA ILE A 73 18.23 7.45 12.20
C ILE A 73 18.34 7.74 13.69
N GLN A 74 18.57 6.70 14.50
CA GLN A 74 18.59 6.82 15.97
C GLN A 74 17.33 7.54 16.52
N GLY A 75 16.16 7.22 15.98
CA GLY A 75 14.88 7.84 16.37
C GLY A 75 14.63 9.25 15.83
N HIS A 76 15.64 9.91 15.26
CA HIS A 76 15.51 11.25 14.68
C HIS A 76 15.06 11.16 13.23
N LYS A 77 13.97 11.84 12.89
CA LYS A 77 13.50 11.94 11.51
C LYS A 77 14.49 12.80 10.71
N ILE A 78 15.11 12.19 9.70
CA ILE A 78 16.09 12.84 8.84
C ILE A 78 15.43 13.23 7.52
N VAL A 79 14.58 12.37 6.95
CA VAL A 79 13.95 12.61 5.65
C VAL A 79 12.46 12.25 5.65
N SER A 80 11.70 12.95 4.82
CA SER A 80 10.37 12.57 4.38
C SER A 80 10.22 12.75 2.88
N GLY A 81 9.44 11.89 2.25
CA GLY A 81 9.17 12.00 0.82
C GLY A 81 7.90 11.31 0.40
N VAL A 82 7.50 11.58 -0.84
CA VAL A 82 6.45 10.88 -1.56
C VAL A 82 7.01 10.48 -2.92
N SER A 83 6.76 9.23 -3.33
CA SER A 83 7.06 8.73 -4.65
C SER A 83 5.77 8.31 -5.35
N SER A 84 5.72 8.45 -6.67
CA SER A 84 4.59 8.11 -7.53
C SER A 84 5.08 7.46 -8.82
N GLY A 85 4.20 6.80 -9.56
CA GLY A 85 4.57 6.15 -10.82
C GLY A 85 5.44 4.89 -10.62
N LEU A 86 5.25 4.22 -9.49
CA LEU A 86 5.91 2.96 -9.18
C LEU A 86 5.36 1.87 -10.09
N GLN A 87 6.23 0.94 -10.50
CA GLN A 87 5.80 -0.21 -11.28
C GLN A 87 4.90 -1.11 -10.42
N PRO A 88 3.84 -1.71 -11.00
CA PRO A 88 3.01 -2.66 -10.30
C PRO A 88 3.82 -3.87 -9.82
N ILE A 89 3.42 -4.46 -8.70
CA ILE A 89 4.04 -5.68 -8.17
C ILE A 89 3.13 -6.87 -8.51
N PRO A 90 3.65 -7.91 -9.20
CA PRO A 90 2.85 -9.08 -9.57
C PRO A 90 2.20 -9.76 -8.37
N ALA A 91 1.12 -10.51 -8.65
CA ALA A 91 0.48 -11.40 -7.69
C ALA A 91 1.50 -12.41 -7.11
N PHE A 92 1.46 -12.64 -5.80
CA PHE A 92 2.39 -13.51 -5.07
C PHE A 92 3.87 -13.23 -5.35
N GLY A 93 4.19 -11.99 -5.74
CA GLY A 93 5.51 -11.58 -6.18
C GLY A 93 6.19 -10.62 -5.22
N GLN A 94 7.41 -10.23 -5.58
CA GLN A 94 8.14 -9.18 -4.89
C GLN A 94 8.83 -8.25 -5.89
N SER A 95 9.03 -7.00 -5.52
CA SER A 95 9.74 -6.02 -6.33
C SER A 95 10.64 -5.13 -5.49
N ALA A 96 11.83 -4.87 -6.01
CA ALA A 96 12.78 -3.93 -5.43
C ALA A 96 12.53 -2.53 -5.99
N ILE A 97 12.20 -1.59 -5.10
CA ILE A 97 11.92 -0.20 -5.44
C ILE A 97 13.04 0.69 -4.92
N LYS A 98 13.54 1.58 -5.78
CA LYS A 98 14.51 2.61 -5.40
C LYS A 98 13.81 3.96 -5.27
N LEU A 99 14.06 4.62 -4.15
CA LEU A 99 13.55 5.94 -3.83
C LEU A 99 14.72 6.87 -3.63
N GLU A 100 14.61 8.10 -4.13
CA GLU A 100 15.58 9.16 -3.85
C GLU A 100 14.92 10.27 -3.05
N SER A 101 15.64 10.78 -2.06
CA SER A 101 15.16 11.87 -1.21
C SER A 101 16.31 12.76 -0.73
N SER A 102 15.99 14.01 -0.38
CA SER A 102 16.92 14.99 0.19
C SER A 102 16.52 15.29 1.64
N ALA A 103 17.53 15.45 2.50
CA ALA A 103 17.46 16.08 3.82
C ALA A 103 17.96 17.53 3.74
#